data_AF-A0A382DDI2-F1
#
_entry.id   AF-A0A382DDI2-F1
#
_cell.length_a   1.000
_cell.length_b   1.000
_cell.length_c   1.000
_cell.angle_alpha   90.00
_cell.angle_beta   90.00
_cell.angle_gamma   90.00
#
_symmetry.space_group_name_H-M   'P 1'
#
loop_
_entity.id
_entity.type
_entity.pdbx_description
1 polymer ?
#
loop_
_entity_poly.entity_id
_entity_poly.type
_entity_poly.pdbx_seq_one_letter_code
_entity_poly.pdbx_strand_id
1 'polypeptide(L)'
;VSKIAVMKNFVQNGYYVYNEMSNVGPVDLVAIHPVTKDVRLVEVKTMSFRSETSKNPGTMINRVLSPVQKELGVELVYHNIETGKIRYG
;
A
#
# COMPACT_ATOMS: atom_id res chain seq x y z
N VAL A 1 -8.80 6.53 -5.25
CA VAL A 1 -8.83 5.34 -6.14
C VAL A 1 -7.91 4.23 -5.62
N SER A 2 -6.59 4.48 -5.47
CA SER A 2 -5.64 3.43 -5.05
C SER A 2 -5.94 2.80 -3.68
N LYS A 3 -6.24 3.60 -2.65
CA LYS A 3 -6.58 3.07 -1.31
C LYS A 3 -7.78 2.11 -1.36
N ILE A 4 -8.87 2.52 -2.03
CA ILE A 4 -10.08 1.70 -2.17
C ILE A 4 -9.80 0.38 -2.91
N ALA A 5 -8.97 0.40 -3.96
CA ALA A 5 -8.60 -0.81 -4.69
C ALA A 5 -7.84 -1.82 -3.81
N VAL A 6 -6.89 -1.33 -2.99
CA VAL A 6 -6.15 -2.16 -2.03
C VAL A 6 -7.06 -2.68 -0.92
N MET A 7 -7.94 -1.84 -0.36
CA MET A 7 -8.95 -2.27 0.62
C MET A 7 -9.83 -3.40 0.05
N LYS A 8 -10.31 -3.24 -1.19
CA LYS A 8 -11.10 -4.27 -1.87
C LYS A 8 -10.33 -5.58 -2.02
N ASN A 9 -9.05 -5.52 -2.38
CA ASN A 9 -8.21 -6.72 -2.50
C ASN A 9 -8.07 -7.44 -1.15
N PHE A 10 -7.86 -6.72 -0.05
CA PHE A 10 -7.83 -7.32 1.29
C PHE A 10 -9.16 -7.97 1.67
N VAL A 11 -10.29 -7.29 1.43
CA VAL A 11 -11.63 -7.85 1.67
C VAL A 11 -11.86 -9.13 0.87
N GLN A 12 -11.47 -9.15 -0.40
CA GLN A 12 -11.56 -10.35 -1.25
C GLN A 12 -10.69 -11.51 -0.75
N ASN A 13 -9.60 -11.21 -0.04
CA ASN A 13 -8.72 -12.20 0.60
C ASN A 13 -9.14 -12.53 2.04
N GLY A 14 -10.35 -12.17 2.46
CA GLY A 14 -10.90 -12.56 3.76
C GLY A 14 -10.51 -11.68 4.95
N TYR A 15 -9.89 -10.52 4.71
CA TYR A 15 -9.53 -9.59 5.78
C TYR A 15 -10.68 -8.62 6.11
N TYR A 16 -10.81 -8.29 7.39
CA TYR A 16 -11.53 -7.08 7.81
C TYR A 16 -10.62 -5.87 7.67
N VAL A 17 -11.12 -4.79 7.09
CA VAL A 17 -10.32 -3.61 6.75
C VAL A 17 -10.81 -2.39 7.50
N TYR A 18 -9.91 -1.71 8.20
CA TYR A 18 -10.14 -0.48 8.94
C TYR A 18 -9.38 0.65 8.27
N ASN A 19 -10.08 1.72 7.91
CA ASN A 19 -9.52 2.85 7.22
C ASN A 19 -9.07 3.94 8.20
N GLU A 20 -7.89 4.53 7.96
CA GLU A 20 -7.43 5.70 8.67
C GLU A 20 -8.21 6.95 8.21
N MET A 21 -8.65 7.79 9.17
CA MET A 21 -9.61 8.88 8.95
C MET A 21 -8.99 10.28 8.97
N SER A 22 -7.87 10.48 9.66
CA SER A 22 -7.24 11.79 9.88
C SER A 22 -6.30 12.22 8.75
N ASN A 23 -5.87 11.30 7.89
CA ASN A 23 -4.84 11.43 6.85
C ASN A 23 -3.47 11.89 7.36
N VAL A 24 -3.24 11.89 8.68
CA VAL A 24 -1.94 12.20 9.29
C VAL A 24 -1.34 11.01 10.02
N GLY A 25 -2.07 9.89 10.10
CA GLY A 25 -1.62 8.67 10.74
C GLY A 25 -0.46 7.98 9.99
N PRO A 26 0.25 7.05 10.66
CA PRO A 26 1.37 6.33 10.06
C PRO A 26 0.95 5.26 9.04
N VAL A 27 -0.34 4.96 8.91
CA VAL A 27 -0.88 3.95 8.01
C VAL A 27 -2.09 4.50 7.28
N ASP A 28 -2.35 4.00 6.08
CA ASP A 28 -3.59 4.27 5.36
C ASP A 28 -4.74 3.39 5.85
N LEU A 29 -4.43 2.13 6.19
CA LEU A 29 -5.38 1.13 6.65
C LEU A 29 -4.73 0.06 7.54
N VAL A 30 -5.57 -0.63 8.29
CA VAL A 30 -5.24 -1.87 9.00
C VAL A 30 -6.11 -3.00 8.45
N ALA A 31 -5.50 -4.12 8.10
CA ALA A 31 -6.20 -5.32 7.65
C ALA A 31 -6.00 -6.45 8.67
N ILE A 32 -7.09 -7.08 9.12
CA ILE A 32 -7.07 -8.14 10.13
C ILE A 32 -7.73 -9.40 9.56
N HIS A 33 -6.99 -10.51 9.50
CA HIS A 33 -7.54 -11.79 9.07
C HIS A 33 -8.15 -12.55 10.26
N PRO A 34 -9.45 -12.88 10.26
CA PRO A 34 -10.14 -13.38 11.46
C PRO A 34 -9.70 -14.79 11.88
N VAL A 35 -9.26 -15.63 10.94
CA VAL A 35 -8.83 -17.01 11.21
C VAL A 35 -7.37 -17.07 11.65
N THR A 36 -6.44 -16.61 10.80
CA THR A 36 -4.99 -16.63 11.07
C THR A 36 -4.54 -15.63 12.14
N LYS A 37 -5.39 -14.66 12.49
CA LYS A 37 -5.08 -13.52 13.37
C LYS A 37 -3.96 -12.62 12.83
N ASP A 38 -3.68 -12.72 11.53
CA ASP A 38 -2.72 -11.85 10.86
C ASP A 38 -3.20 -10.39 10.88
N VAL A 39 -2.31 -9.47 11.25
CA VAL A 39 -2.58 -8.04 11.31
C VAL A 39 -1.56 -7.33 10.44
N ARG A 40 -2.06 -6.65 9.41
CA ARG A 40 -1.23 -5.93 8.44
C ARG A 40 -1.47 -4.44 8.54
N LEU A 41 -0.41 -3.71 8.82
CA LEU A 41 -0.37 -2.25 8.82
C LEU A 41 0.08 -1.80 7.44
N VAL A 42 -0.73 -1.02 6.72
CA VAL A 42 -0.51 -0.81 5.28
C VAL A 42 -0.46 0.67 4.93
N GLU A 43 0.57 1.04 4.18
CA GLU A 43 0.71 2.31 3.49
C GLU A 43 0.51 2.09 1.98
N VAL A 44 -0.43 2.80 1.35
CA VAL A 44 -0.76 2.63 -0.05
C VAL A 44 -0.15 3.73 -0.91
N LYS A 45 0.55 3.33 -1.97
CA LYS A 45 1.08 4.26 -2.99
C LYS A 45 0.64 3.87 -4.39
N THR A 46 0.49 4.87 -5.26
CA THR A 46 0.32 4.58 -6.69
C THR A 46 1.66 4.19 -7.29
N MET A 47 1.69 3.16 -8.15
CA MET A 47 2.88 2.82 -8.93
C MET A 47 3.16 3.98 -9.90
N SER A 48 4.35 4.57 -9.77
CA SER A 48 4.83 5.60 -10.69
C SER A 48 6.12 5.11 -11.34
N PHE A 49 6.32 5.49 -12.61
CA PHE A 49 7.47 5.09 -13.40
C PHE A 49 8.28 6.33 -13.79
N ARG A 50 9.60 6.17 -13.92
CA ARG A 50 10.50 7.26 -14.32
C ARG A 50 10.26 7.63 -15.78
N SER A 51 10.29 8.93 -16.06
CA SER A 51 10.15 9.48 -17.42
C SER A 51 11.29 9.05 -18.35
N GLU A 52 11.05 9.18 -19.65
CA GLU A 52 12.04 8.94 -20.72
C GLU A 52 13.30 9.78 -20.58
N THR A 53 13.20 10.95 -19.97
CA THR A 53 14.34 11.85 -19.71
C THR A 53 15.14 11.50 -18.45
N SER A 54 14.72 10.47 -17.70
CA SER A 54 15.40 10.05 -16.48
C SER A 54 16.64 9.20 -16.78
N LYS A 55 17.53 9.06 -15.78
CA LYS A 55 18.69 8.15 -15.87
C LYS A 55 18.31 6.68 -16.07
N ASN A 56 17.12 6.28 -15.62
CA ASN A 56 16.60 4.92 -15.74
C ASN A 56 15.11 4.94 -16.16
N PRO A 57 14.80 5.25 -17.43
CA PRO A 57 13.42 5.32 -17.93
C PRO A 57 12.63 4.03 -17.71
N GLY A 58 11.30 4.15 -17.53
CA GLY A 58 10.39 3.01 -17.38
C GLY A 58 10.54 2.20 -16.08
N THR A 59 11.56 2.46 -15.27
CA THR A 59 11.72 1.80 -13.96
C THR A 59 10.77 2.38 -12.92
N MET A 60 10.25 1.53 -12.03
CA MET A 60 9.36 1.95 -10.95
C MET A 60 10.08 2.87 -9.94
N ILE A 61 9.40 3.92 -9.50
CA ILE A 61 9.85 4.81 -8.44
C ILE A 61 9.50 4.17 -7.09
N ASN A 62 10.49 3.58 -6.45
CA ASN A 62 10.35 3.06 -5.09
C ASN A 62 10.17 4.20 -4.09
N ARG A 63 9.21 4.05 -3.17
CA ARG A 63 9.03 4.88 -1.99
C ARG A 63 9.66 4.20 -0.79
N VAL A 64 9.99 5.01 0.20
CA VAL A 64 10.61 4.57 1.45
C VAL A 64 9.68 4.97 2.57
N LEU A 65 9.41 4.03 3.48
CA LEU A 65 8.64 4.26 4.67
C LEU A 65 9.36 5.24 5.60
N SER A 66 8.59 6.04 6.34
CA SER A 66 9.12 6.90 7.40
C SER A 66 9.75 6.07 8.53
N PRO A 67 10.59 6.68 9.40
CA PRO A 67 11.15 5.95 10.54
C PRO A 67 10.10 5.30 11.44
N VAL A 68 9.03 6.03 11.77
CA VAL A 68 7.91 5.50 12.59
C VAL A 68 7.18 4.35 11.88
N GLN A 69 6.99 4.44 10.57
CA GLN A 69 6.38 3.36 9.79
C GLN A 69 7.23 2.09 9.82
N LYS A 70 8.55 2.21 9.72
CA LYS A 70 9.47 1.07 9.80
C LYS A 70 9.45 0.44 11.19
N GLU A 71 9.48 1.25 12.24
CA GLU A 71 9.42 0.79 13.64
C GLU A 71 8.12 0.02 13.92
N LEU A 72 7.00 0.50 13.39
CA LEU A 72 5.70 -0.16 13.50
C LEU A 72 5.56 -1.41 12.62
N GLY A 73 6.51 -1.70 11.71
CA GLY A 73 6.38 -2.81 10.77
C GLY A 73 5.33 -2.58 9.68
N VAL A 74 5.10 -1.32 9.30
CA VAL A 74 4.19 -0.97 8.21
C VAL A 74 4.71 -1.54 6.89
N GLU A 75 3.80 -2.05 6.08
CA GLU A 75 4.08 -2.56 4.76
C GLU A 75 3.69 -1.56 3.69
N LEU A 76 4.53 -1.44 2.68
CA LEU A 76 4.28 -0.58 1.55
C LEU A 76 3.58 -1.36 0.44
N VAL A 77 2.39 -0.92 0.04
CA VAL A 77 1.61 -1.57 -1.02
C VAL A 77 1.40 -0.60 -2.16
N TYR A 78 1.76 -1.05 -3.36
CA TYR A 78 1.62 -0.26 -4.57
C TYR A 78 0.42 -0.71 -5.40
N HIS A 79 -0.30 0.26 -5.96
CA HIS A 79 -1.39 0.03 -6.91
C HIS A 79 -1.09 0.70 -8.26
N ASN A 80 -1.09 -0.06 -9.33
CA ASN A 80 -1.05 0.46 -10.70
C ASN A 80 -2.49 0.83 -11.12
N ILE A 81 -2.75 2.12 -11.27
CA ILE A 81 -4.08 2.64 -11.61
C ILE A 81 -4.56 2.29 -13.02
N GLU A 82 -3.64 2.00 -13.94
CA GLU A 82 -3.97 1.66 -15.34
C GLU A 82 -4.33 0.19 -15.50
N THR A 83 -3.59 -0.69 -14.82
CA THR A 83 -3.74 -2.16 -14.95
C THR A 83 -4.53 -2.78 -13.79
N GLY A 84 -4.74 -2.05 -12.70
CA GLY A 84 -5.33 -2.55 -11.45
C GLY A 84 -4.40 -3.46 -10.64
N LYS A 85 -3.15 -3.67 -11.07
CA LYS A 85 -2.20 -4.57 -10.40
C LYS A 85 -1.79 -4.03 -9.04
N ILE A 86 -1.76 -4.91 -8.05
CA ILE A 86 -1.22 -4.64 -6.71
C ILE A 86 0.16 -5.30 -6.55
N ARG A 87 1.11 -4.59 -5.95
CA ARG A 87 2.46 -5.07 -5.65
C ARG A 87 2.82 -4.74 -4.20
N TYR A 88 3.36 -5.73 -3.49
CA TYR A 88 3.94 -5.54 -2.17
C TYR A 88 5.41 -5.09 -2.31
N GLY A 89 5.78 -4.09 -1.50
CA GLY A 89 7.10 -3.44 -1.50
C GLY A 89 8.19 -4.25 -0.81
#